data_AF-A0A914LL53-F1
#
_entry.id   AF-A0A914LL53-F1
#
_cell.length_a   1.000
_cell.length_b   1.000
_cell.length_c   1.000
_cell.angle_alpha   90.00
_cell.angle_beta   90.00
_cell.angle_gamma   90.00
#
_symmetry.space_group_name_H-M   'P 1'
#
loop_
_entity.id
_entity.type
_entity.pdbx_description
1 polymer ?
#
loop_
_entity_poly.entity_id
_entity_poly.type
_entity_poly.pdbx_seq_one_letter_code
_entity_poly.pdbx_strand_id
1 'polypeptide(L)'
;MVEINKNEELLSEKDKLYEELEKSNSEKEKYKKESKLYLEEVVEVETDYSELLNELNKLKKEYQNSNKKLEKINAENTKLREEKNLNLKELENYRNACQLPTDEKTALLRQNNQLSLELQRANSELTKCRNELALNLKLIRYVSIENRINEISNYFTCCGNKCINSNLSDGTCNKGQSFIRVQDDGIVNYHSVDDKFNKLIGFYAQNSFTKAAGFCCHYSLFYFEITMLEDVKDKLEKGDNLDLTVELFSFESYRKSRAHSVEKVYVGGTIQNSTQFIRLKT
;
A
#
# COMPACT_ATOMS: atom_id res chain seq x y z
N MET A 1 77.45 -133.57 58.93
CA MET A 1 76.88 -132.43 59.71
C MET A 1 77.11 -131.09 59.01
N VAL A 2 78.32 -130.75 58.57
CA VAL A 2 78.61 -129.43 57.94
C VAL A 2 77.80 -129.16 56.65
N GLU A 3 77.63 -130.15 55.78
CA GLU A 3 76.83 -129.98 54.53
C GLU A 3 75.33 -129.84 54.77
N ILE A 4 74.80 -130.44 55.83
CA ILE A 4 73.38 -130.36 56.18
C ILE A 4 73.05 -128.94 56.67
N ASN A 5 73.87 -128.36 57.55
CA ASN A 5 73.71 -126.97 58.00
C ASN A 5 73.78 -125.97 56.83
N LYS A 6 74.68 -126.18 55.87
CA LYS A 6 74.80 -125.30 54.70
C LYS A 6 73.57 -125.36 53.79
N ASN A 7 72.94 -126.53 53.66
CA ASN A 7 71.71 -126.68 52.88
C ASN A 7 70.50 -126.02 53.58
N GLU A 8 70.45 -126.08 54.92
CA GLU A 8 69.42 -125.38 55.71
C GLU A 8 69.56 -123.85 55.61
N GLU A 9 70.79 -123.34 55.64
CA GLU A 9 71.10 -121.91 55.42
C GLU A 9 70.67 -121.44 54.02
N LEU A 10 71.02 -122.22 52.98
CA LEU A 10 70.63 -121.92 51.59
C LEU A 10 69.11 -121.96 51.38
N LEU A 11 68.39 -122.84 52.09
CA LEU A 11 66.93 -122.90 52.03
C LEU A 11 66.30 -121.67 52.68
N SER A 12 66.81 -121.24 53.84
CA SER A 12 66.36 -120.01 54.51
C SER A 12 66.65 -118.76 53.68
N GLU A 13 67.81 -118.71 53.01
CA GLU A 13 68.17 -117.62 52.10
C GLU A 13 67.27 -117.60 50.87
N LYS A 14 66.99 -118.76 50.28
CA LYS A 14 66.02 -118.91 49.19
C LYS A 14 64.65 -118.38 49.58
N ASP A 15 64.12 -118.76 50.75
CA ASP A 15 62.80 -118.30 51.21
C ASP A 15 62.75 -116.78 51.42
N LYS A 16 63.80 -116.19 52.00
CA LYS A 16 63.93 -114.72 52.13
C LYS A 16 63.93 -114.03 50.76
N LEU A 17 64.68 -114.56 49.80
CA LEU A 17 64.72 -114.02 48.43
C LEU A 17 63.35 -114.13 47.73
N TYR A 18 62.59 -115.20 47.97
CA TYR A 18 61.22 -115.31 47.47
C TYR A 18 60.28 -114.25 48.09
N GLU A 19 60.35 -114.03 49.41
CA GLU A 19 59.57 -112.98 50.07
C GLU A 19 59.94 -111.57 49.57
N GLU A 20 61.22 -111.29 49.36
CA GLU A 20 61.69 -110.02 48.80
C GLU A 20 61.20 -109.84 47.35
N LEU A 21 61.25 -110.90 46.54
CA LEU A 21 60.74 -110.89 45.17
C LEU A 21 59.23 -110.63 45.12
N GLU A 22 58.44 -111.25 46.01
CA GLU A 22 57.00 -111.01 46.12
C GLU A 22 56.69 -109.56 46.51
N LYS A 23 57.41 -109.01 47.50
CA LYS A 23 57.28 -107.60 47.91
C LYS A 23 57.60 -106.64 46.77
N SER A 24 58.73 -106.85 46.09
CA SER A 24 59.17 -106.03 44.95
C SER A 24 58.19 -106.11 43.77
N ASN A 25 57.65 -107.28 43.46
CA ASN A 25 56.59 -107.43 42.44
C ASN A 25 55.30 -106.72 42.84
N SER A 26 54.90 -106.78 44.12
CA SER A 26 53.73 -106.04 44.60
C SER A 26 53.91 -104.52 44.48
N GLU A 27 55.10 -103.99 44.81
CA GLU A 27 55.43 -102.57 44.67
C GLU A 27 55.46 -102.15 43.20
N LYS A 28 56.06 -102.96 42.33
CA LYS A 28 56.09 -102.71 40.88
C LYS A 28 54.68 -102.58 40.30
N GLU A 29 53.74 -103.43 40.70
CA GLU A 29 52.34 -103.33 40.25
C GLU A 29 51.61 -102.12 40.84
N LYS A 30 51.96 -101.66 42.05
CA LYS A 30 51.46 -100.38 42.59
C LYS A 30 51.95 -99.20 41.75
N TYR A 31 53.26 -99.12 41.49
CA TYR A 31 53.85 -98.05 40.68
C TYR A 31 53.31 -98.03 39.25
N LYS A 32 53.04 -99.20 38.67
CA LYS A 32 52.43 -99.30 37.34
C LYS A 32 51.01 -98.71 37.30
N LYS A 33 50.23 -98.91 38.36
CA LYS A 33 48.88 -98.32 38.49
C LYS A 33 48.95 -96.81 38.69
N GLU A 34 49.82 -96.34 39.58
CA GLU A 34 50.05 -94.90 39.80
C GLU A 34 50.53 -94.21 38.52
N SER A 35 51.51 -94.79 37.81
CA SER A 35 51.99 -94.26 36.54
C SER A 35 50.88 -94.18 35.47
N LYS A 36 49.91 -95.10 35.48
CA LYS A 36 48.77 -95.05 34.56
C LYS A 36 47.82 -93.89 34.92
N LEU A 37 47.53 -93.71 36.22
CA LEU A 37 46.68 -92.61 36.70
C LEU A 37 47.29 -91.25 36.36
N TYR A 38 48.60 -91.07 36.59
CA TYR A 38 49.28 -89.83 36.24
C TYR A 38 49.26 -89.57 34.72
N LEU A 39 49.35 -90.61 33.90
CA LEU A 39 49.26 -90.45 32.45
C LEU A 39 47.86 -90.00 32.01
N GLU A 40 46.81 -90.54 32.62
CA GLU A 40 45.42 -90.13 32.36
C GLU A 40 45.18 -88.67 32.76
N GLU A 41 45.69 -88.25 33.93
CA GLU A 41 45.60 -86.86 34.41
C GLU A 41 46.37 -85.89 33.48
N VAL A 42 47.55 -86.27 33.00
CA VAL A 42 48.31 -85.46 32.04
C VAL A 42 47.55 -85.27 30.74
N VAL A 43 46.90 -86.32 30.22
CA VAL A 43 46.09 -86.23 29.00
C VAL A 43 44.88 -85.31 29.21
N GLU A 44 44.22 -85.39 30.35
CA GLU A 44 43.08 -84.51 30.69
C GLU A 44 43.51 -83.03 30.75
N VAL A 45 44.64 -82.75 31.40
CA VAL A 45 45.21 -81.39 31.46
C VAL A 45 45.62 -80.88 30.06
N GLU A 46 46.18 -81.74 29.21
CA GLU A 46 46.51 -81.38 27.82
C GLU A 46 45.26 -81.05 26.99
N THR A 47 44.16 -81.78 27.21
CA THR A 47 42.88 -81.49 26.53
C THR A 47 42.31 -80.16 27.00
N ASP A 48 42.25 -79.91 28.30
CA ASP A 48 41.75 -78.65 28.87
C ASP A 48 42.59 -77.45 28.40
N TYR A 49 43.91 -77.60 28.35
CA TYR A 49 44.81 -76.56 27.85
C TYR A 49 44.53 -76.24 26.37
N SER A 50 44.30 -77.26 25.55
CA SER A 50 43.96 -77.09 24.13
C SER A 50 42.63 -76.36 23.94
N GLU A 51 41.61 -76.70 24.74
CA GLU A 51 40.32 -76.03 24.71
C GLU A 51 40.44 -74.56 25.13
N LEU A 52 41.13 -74.27 26.23
CA LEU A 52 41.37 -72.91 26.71
C LEU A 52 42.12 -72.05 25.68
N LEU A 53 43.11 -72.64 25.00
CA LEU A 53 43.85 -71.97 23.94
C LEU A 53 42.95 -71.60 22.75
N ASN A 54 42.00 -72.47 22.40
CA ASN A 54 41.03 -72.20 21.35
C ASN A 54 40.07 -71.07 21.73
N GLU A 55 39.59 -71.05 22.97
CA GLU A 55 38.75 -69.97 23.49
C GLU A 55 39.49 -68.64 23.52
N LEU A 56 40.74 -68.62 24.00
CA LEU A 56 41.58 -67.42 24.01
C LEU A 56 41.75 -66.84 22.60
N ASN A 57 41.95 -67.71 21.61
CA ASN A 57 42.07 -67.30 20.21
C ASN A 57 40.76 -66.75 19.63
N LYS A 58 39.60 -67.31 20.01
CA LYS A 58 38.28 -66.77 19.63
C LYS A 58 38.09 -65.39 20.26
N LEU A 59 38.31 -65.26 21.56
CA LEU A 59 38.17 -64.00 22.29
C LEU A 59 39.08 -62.90 21.73
N LYS A 60 40.31 -63.25 21.36
CA LYS A 60 41.26 -62.33 20.71
C LYS A 60 40.73 -61.78 19.39
N LYS A 61 40.09 -62.61 18.56
CA LYS A 61 39.47 -62.17 17.30
C LYS A 61 38.28 -61.25 17.54
N GLU A 62 37.43 -61.58 18.52
CA GLU A 62 36.29 -60.75 18.90
C GLU A 62 36.71 -59.38 19.44
N TYR A 63 37.75 -59.35 20.28
CA TYR A 63 38.35 -58.13 20.78
C TYR A 63 38.86 -57.24 19.64
N GLN A 64 39.62 -57.81 18.69
CA GLN A 64 40.12 -57.07 17.53
C GLN A 64 38.99 -56.50 16.65
N ASN A 65 37.93 -57.27 16.43
CA ASN A 65 36.76 -56.81 15.67
C ASN A 65 36.01 -55.69 16.40
N SER A 66 35.86 -55.80 17.71
CA SER A 66 35.22 -54.76 18.53
C SER A 66 36.04 -53.48 18.55
N ASN A 67 37.37 -53.58 18.64
CA ASN A 67 38.24 -52.41 18.59
C ASN A 67 38.15 -51.67 17.25
N LYS A 68 38.12 -52.40 16.12
CA LYS A 68 37.89 -51.80 14.79
C LYS A 68 36.55 -51.08 14.68
N LYS A 69 35.49 -51.63 15.28
CA LYS A 69 34.17 -50.97 15.32
C LYS A 69 34.23 -49.69 16.15
N LEU A 70 34.90 -49.73 17.30
CA LEU A 70 35.07 -48.57 18.18
C LEU A 70 35.85 -47.44 17.48
N GLU A 71 36.93 -47.76 16.77
CA GLU A 71 37.69 -46.78 15.98
C GLU A 71 36.82 -46.10 14.91
N LYS A 72 35.97 -46.86 14.20
CA LYS A 72 35.03 -46.29 13.22
C LYS A 72 34.03 -45.34 13.87
N ILE A 73 33.41 -45.75 14.99
CA ILE A 73 32.46 -44.93 15.74
C ILE A 73 33.12 -43.64 16.25
N ASN A 74 34.37 -43.72 16.71
CA ASN A 74 35.12 -42.55 17.15
C ASN A 74 35.43 -41.58 16.01
N ALA A 75 35.79 -42.11 14.83
CA ALA A 75 36.00 -41.28 13.64
C ALA A 75 34.70 -40.57 13.20
N GLU A 76 33.57 -41.28 13.20
CA GLU A 76 32.25 -40.70 12.88
C GLU A 76 31.84 -39.63 13.90
N ASN A 77 32.01 -39.90 15.20
CA ASN A 77 31.73 -38.90 16.25
C ASN A 77 32.59 -37.64 16.10
N THR A 78 33.84 -37.78 15.66
CA THR A 78 34.72 -36.63 15.42
C THR A 78 34.18 -35.77 14.28
N LYS A 79 33.79 -36.40 13.16
CA LYS A 79 33.17 -35.69 12.02
C LYS A 79 31.87 -34.97 12.42
N LEU A 80 30.99 -35.63 13.18
CA LEU A 80 29.74 -35.03 13.65
C LEU A 80 29.97 -33.82 14.57
N ARG A 81 31.03 -33.83 15.38
CA ARG A 81 31.41 -32.67 16.22
C ARG A 81 31.89 -31.50 15.37
N GLU A 82 32.68 -31.76 14.34
CA GLU A 82 33.14 -30.73 13.39
C GLU A 82 31.96 -30.12 12.63
N GLU A 83 31.06 -30.95 12.11
CA GLU A 83 29.84 -30.51 11.42
C GLU A 83 28.94 -29.68 12.35
N LYS A 84 28.72 -30.14 13.59
CA LYS A 84 27.98 -29.36 14.60
C LYS A 84 28.61 -27.99 14.83
N ASN A 85 29.93 -27.90 14.91
CA ASN A 85 30.63 -26.63 15.12
C ASN A 85 30.51 -25.70 13.90
N LEU A 86 30.53 -26.24 12.67
CA LEU A 86 30.27 -25.46 11.46
C LEU A 86 28.83 -24.93 11.44
N ASN A 87 27.85 -25.80 11.71
CA ASN A 87 26.44 -25.42 11.75
C ASN A 87 26.17 -24.35 12.84
N LEU A 88 26.84 -24.42 13.98
CA LEU A 88 26.74 -23.40 15.03
C LEU A 88 27.30 -22.05 14.56
N LYS A 89 28.45 -22.04 13.87
CA LYS A 89 29.02 -20.82 13.30
C LYS A 89 28.12 -20.22 12.22
N GLU A 90 27.55 -21.04 11.35
CA GLU A 90 26.58 -20.58 10.34
C GLU A 90 25.33 -19.99 11.00
N LEU A 91 24.78 -20.68 12.01
CA LEU A 91 23.63 -20.18 12.75
C LEU A 91 23.92 -18.83 13.41
N GLU A 92 25.12 -18.66 13.99
CA GLU A 92 25.55 -17.40 14.58
C GLU A 92 25.71 -16.29 13.52
N ASN A 93 26.25 -16.61 12.35
CA ASN A 93 26.31 -15.68 11.21
C ASN A 93 24.91 -15.25 10.76
N TYR A 94 23.97 -16.19 10.60
CA TYR A 94 22.58 -15.87 10.28
C TYR A 94 21.93 -15.01 11.36
N ARG A 95 22.18 -15.33 12.65
CA ARG A 95 21.66 -14.56 13.77
C ARG A 95 22.17 -13.12 13.72
N ASN A 96 23.47 -12.93 13.51
CA ASN A 96 24.10 -11.62 13.40
C ASN A 96 23.58 -10.86 12.18
N ALA A 97 23.41 -11.51 11.03
CA ALA A 97 22.81 -10.89 9.84
C ALA A 97 21.34 -10.48 10.07
N CYS A 98 20.57 -11.26 10.83
CA CYS A 98 19.20 -10.92 11.21
C CYS A 98 19.10 -9.92 12.37
N GLN A 99 20.13 -9.80 13.20
CA GLN A 99 20.26 -8.76 14.23
C GLN A 99 20.74 -7.42 13.64
N LEU A 100 21.45 -7.45 12.51
CA LEU A 100 21.76 -6.30 11.67
C LEU A 100 20.51 -5.93 10.84
N PRO A 101 19.48 -5.35 11.49
CA PRO A 101 19.09 -4.01 11.05
C PRO A 101 18.46 -3.17 12.19
N THR A 102 19.21 -2.29 12.85
CA THR A 102 18.62 -1.36 13.84
C THR A 102 19.18 0.05 13.86
N ASP A 103 19.90 0.50 12.82
CA ASP A 103 20.11 1.94 12.58
C ASP A 103 19.16 2.45 11.50
N GLU A 104 19.03 1.75 10.37
CA GLU A 104 18.12 2.17 9.31
C GLU A 104 16.64 2.03 9.72
N LYS A 105 16.26 0.90 10.35
CA LYS A 105 14.88 0.71 10.85
C LYS A 105 14.53 1.71 11.94
N THR A 106 15.45 2.04 12.85
CA THR A 106 15.21 3.04 13.90
C THR A 106 15.25 4.46 13.34
N ALA A 107 16.09 4.75 12.35
CA ALA A 107 16.11 6.01 11.62
C ALA A 107 14.80 6.22 10.83
N LEU A 108 14.29 5.19 10.15
CA LEU A 108 13.01 5.21 9.45
C LEU A 108 11.84 5.38 10.43
N LEU A 109 11.86 4.72 11.58
CA LEU A 109 10.87 4.94 12.65
C LEU A 109 10.89 6.38 13.17
N ARG A 110 12.09 6.95 13.36
CA ARG A 110 12.25 8.36 13.76
C ARG A 110 11.74 9.31 12.67
N GLN A 111 12.08 9.08 11.41
CA GLN A 111 11.57 9.87 10.28
C GLN A 111 10.04 9.77 10.17
N ASN A 112 9.47 8.59 10.31
CA ASN A 112 8.02 8.39 10.22
C ASN A 112 7.28 9.10 11.36
N ASN A 113 7.81 9.04 12.59
CA ASN A 113 7.27 9.80 13.72
C ASN A 113 7.36 11.31 13.48
N GLN A 114 8.46 11.80 12.90
CA GLN A 114 8.61 13.22 12.59
C GLN A 114 7.64 13.68 11.49
N LEU A 115 7.52 12.92 10.41
CA LEU A 115 6.54 13.17 9.34
C LEU A 115 5.10 13.16 9.88
N SER A 116 4.79 12.26 10.81
CA SER A 116 3.47 12.20 11.46
C SER A 116 3.16 13.48 12.23
N LEU A 117 4.13 14.02 12.98
CA LEU A 117 3.99 15.29 13.70
C LEU A 117 3.85 16.49 12.74
N GLU A 118 4.63 16.52 11.66
CA GLU A 118 4.53 17.57 10.63
C GLU A 118 3.17 17.54 9.93
N LEU A 119 2.67 16.34 9.58
CA LEU A 119 1.34 16.17 9.00
C LEU A 119 0.24 16.66 9.95
N GLN A 120 0.37 16.38 11.25
CA GLN A 120 -0.59 16.85 12.25
C GLN A 120 -0.59 18.40 12.35
N ARG A 121 0.60 19.03 12.32
CA ARG A 121 0.72 20.49 12.31
C ARG A 121 0.11 21.09 11.05
N ALA A 122 0.47 20.59 9.88
CA ALA A 122 -0.05 21.06 8.60
C ALA A 122 -1.59 20.95 8.54
N ASN A 123 -2.16 19.84 9.03
CA ASN A 123 -3.62 19.66 9.12
C ASN A 123 -4.27 20.67 10.07
N SER A 124 -3.63 21.00 11.19
CA SER A 124 -4.13 22.01 12.12
C SER A 124 -4.13 23.41 11.50
N GLU A 125 -3.09 23.76 10.75
CA GLU A 125 -2.98 25.04 10.02
C GLU A 125 -4.02 25.11 8.90
N LEU A 126 -4.17 24.05 8.12
CA LEU A 126 -5.21 23.94 7.08
C LEU A 126 -6.61 24.14 7.67
N THR A 127 -6.88 23.53 8.82
CA THR A 127 -8.16 23.68 9.53
C THR A 127 -8.38 25.13 9.95
N LYS A 128 -7.34 25.79 10.46
CA LYS A 128 -7.39 27.22 10.85
C LYS A 128 -7.66 28.11 9.64
N CYS A 129 -6.90 27.96 8.55
CA CYS A 129 -7.11 28.71 7.30
C CYS A 129 -8.51 28.48 6.73
N ARG A 130 -9.01 27.24 6.75
CA ARG A 130 -10.37 26.92 6.30
C ARG A 130 -11.42 27.66 7.13
N ASN A 131 -11.26 27.72 8.45
CA ASN A 131 -12.18 28.43 9.33
C ASN A 131 -12.14 29.95 9.12
N GLU A 132 -10.95 30.52 8.96
CA GLU A 132 -10.77 31.94 8.64
C GLU A 132 -11.41 32.30 7.30
N LEU A 133 -11.21 31.47 6.27
CA LEU A 133 -11.83 31.65 4.96
C LEU A 133 -13.36 31.54 5.04
N ALA A 134 -13.89 30.56 5.80
CA ALA A 134 -15.33 30.40 5.99
C ALA A 134 -15.96 31.61 6.70
N LEU A 135 -15.24 32.24 7.65
CA LEU A 135 -15.68 33.48 8.30
C LEU A 135 -15.68 34.65 7.31
N ASN A 136 -14.65 34.76 6.47
CA ASN A 136 -14.57 35.81 5.45
C ASN A 136 -15.62 35.66 4.33
N LEU A 137 -15.95 34.43 3.94
CA LEU A 137 -16.98 34.18 2.91
C LEU A 137 -18.42 34.35 3.42
N LYS A 138 -18.67 34.14 4.72
CA LYS A 138 -19.98 34.44 5.34
C LYS A 138 -20.38 35.93 5.28
N LEU A 139 -19.45 36.82 4.94
CA LEU A 139 -19.72 38.26 4.78
C LEU A 139 -20.27 38.62 3.39
N ILE A 140 -20.28 37.71 2.42
CA ILE A 140 -20.89 37.96 1.11
C ILE A 140 -22.40 37.75 1.23
N ARG A 141 -23.13 38.86 1.43
CA ARG A 141 -24.60 38.88 1.45
C ARG A 141 -25.11 39.23 0.06
N TYR A 142 -25.75 38.26 -0.60
CA TYR A 142 -26.54 38.53 -1.80
C TYR A 142 -27.89 39.11 -1.38
N VAL A 143 -28.25 40.25 -1.97
CA VAL A 143 -29.59 40.84 -1.83
C VAL A 143 -30.19 40.86 -3.22
N SER A 144 -31.22 40.03 -3.43
CA SER A 144 -32.08 40.15 -4.60
C SER A 144 -33.00 41.34 -4.40
N ILE A 145 -33.02 42.26 -5.36
CA ILE A 145 -33.96 43.39 -5.35
C ILE A 145 -34.80 43.23 -6.61
N GLU A 146 -36.09 42.99 -6.44
CA GLU A 146 -37.03 43.00 -7.56
C GLU A 146 -37.02 44.38 -8.24
N ASN A 147 -36.91 44.37 -9.56
CA ASN A 147 -36.86 45.57 -10.37
C ASN A 147 -37.68 45.35 -11.65
N ARG A 148 -38.22 46.43 -12.21
CA ARG A 148 -39.07 46.39 -13.40
C ARG A 148 -38.58 47.42 -14.41
N ILE A 149 -38.92 47.24 -15.68
CA ILE A 149 -38.74 48.29 -16.68
C ILE A 149 -39.73 49.41 -16.35
N ASN A 150 -39.23 50.64 -16.21
CA ASN A 150 -40.01 51.80 -15.82
C ASN A 150 -40.21 52.78 -16.97
N GLU A 151 -39.15 53.03 -17.73
CA GLU A 151 -39.21 53.94 -18.87
C GLU A 151 -38.36 53.40 -20.01
N ILE A 152 -38.72 53.78 -21.23
CA ILE A 152 -38.00 53.44 -22.44
C ILE A 152 -37.31 54.69 -22.97
N SER A 153 -36.06 54.56 -23.40
CA SER A 153 -35.23 55.70 -23.77
C SER A 153 -35.80 56.49 -24.93
N ASN A 154 -35.89 57.80 -24.73
CA ASN A 154 -36.26 58.75 -25.77
C ASN A 154 -35.19 58.91 -26.86
N TYR A 155 -33.94 58.51 -26.57
CA TYR A 155 -32.79 58.62 -27.48
C TYR A 155 -32.47 57.29 -28.17
N PHE A 156 -32.62 56.18 -27.43
CA PHE A 156 -32.38 54.83 -27.92
C PHE A 156 -33.73 54.15 -28.11
N THR A 157 -34.34 54.42 -29.25
CA THR A 157 -35.67 53.95 -29.64
C THR A 157 -35.65 53.42 -31.07
N CYS A 158 -36.64 52.59 -31.42
CA CYS A 158 -36.74 52.01 -32.76
C CYS A 158 -36.80 53.09 -33.86
N CYS A 159 -37.52 54.20 -33.64
CA CYS A 159 -37.63 55.29 -34.60
C CYS A 159 -38.04 56.62 -33.92
N GLY A 160 -37.99 57.74 -34.66
CA GLY A 160 -38.35 59.06 -34.12
C GLY A 160 -39.80 59.18 -33.61
N ASN A 161 -40.69 58.28 -34.05
CA ASN A 161 -42.09 58.23 -33.59
C ASN A 161 -42.26 57.41 -32.31
N LYS A 162 -41.19 56.85 -31.74
CA LYS A 162 -41.19 56.06 -30.50
C LYS A 162 -42.26 54.98 -30.49
N CYS A 163 -42.31 54.21 -31.58
CA CYS A 163 -43.23 53.11 -31.77
C CYS A 163 -42.89 51.94 -30.83
N ILE A 164 -42.92 52.10 -29.52
CA ILE A 164 -42.69 51.01 -28.56
C ILE A 164 -44.00 50.78 -27.82
N ASN A 165 -44.45 49.53 -27.72
CA ASN A 165 -45.80 49.15 -27.26
C ASN A 165 -46.97 49.74 -28.08
N SER A 166 -46.71 50.32 -29.25
CA SER A 166 -47.76 50.72 -30.18
C SER A 166 -48.46 49.48 -30.77
N ASN A 167 -49.77 49.60 -31.04
CA ASN A 167 -50.58 48.54 -31.64
C ASN A 167 -50.24 48.36 -33.14
N LEU A 168 -49.02 47.88 -33.41
CA LEU A 168 -48.51 47.60 -34.75
C LEU A 168 -48.71 46.10 -34.99
N SER A 169 -49.62 45.80 -35.91
CA SER A 169 -50.13 44.45 -36.17
C SER A 169 -49.11 43.52 -36.83
N ASP A 170 -48.07 44.06 -37.45
CA ASP A 170 -47.05 43.36 -38.23
C ASP A 170 -45.71 43.24 -37.49
N GLY A 171 -45.61 43.77 -36.26
CA GLY A 171 -44.37 43.74 -35.49
C GLY A 171 -43.25 44.62 -36.07
N THR A 172 -43.53 45.55 -36.98
CA THR A 172 -42.52 46.51 -37.47
C THR A 172 -42.87 47.93 -37.07
N CYS A 173 -41.87 48.77 -36.77
CA CYS A 173 -42.15 50.19 -36.56
C CYS A 173 -42.55 50.87 -37.88
N ASN A 174 -43.18 52.04 -37.84
CA ASN A 174 -43.64 52.79 -39.03
C ASN A 174 -42.55 53.14 -40.08
N LYS A 175 -41.28 52.81 -39.82
CA LYS A 175 -40.14 52.96 -40.76
C LYS A 175 -39.58 51.62 -41.25
N GLY A 176 -40.26 50.49 -40.99
CA GLY A 176 -39.82 49.14 -41.34
C GLY A 176 -38.51 48.74 -40.66
N GLN A 177 -38.35 49.14 -39.40
CA GLN A 177 -37.24 48.72 -38.52
C GLN A 177 -37.79 47.79 -37.43
N SER A 178 -36.91 46.99 -36.82
CA SER A 178 -37.23 46.14 -35.67
C SER A 178 -37.97 46.90 -34.58
N PHE A 179 -38.86 46.17 -33.92
CA PHE A 179 -39.78 46.66 -32.91
C PHE A 179 -39.62 45.82 -31.66
N ILE A 180 -39.84 46.45 -30.52
CA ILE A 180 -39.90 45.78 -29.23
C ILE A 180 -41.26 46.03 -28.60
N ARG A 181 -41.82 44.99 -27.99
CA ARG A 181 -42.95 45.07 -27.07
C ARG A 181 -42.49 44.65 -25.68
N VAL A 182 -42.65 45.52 -24.70
CA VAL A 182 -42.45 45.21 -23.29
C VAL A 182 -43.80 44.88 -22.68
N GLN A 183 -43.93 43.67 -22.14
CA GLN A 183 -45.12 43.19 -21.44
C GLN A 183 -45.17 43.72 -19.99
N ASP A 184 -46.34 43.65 -19.35
CA ASP A 184 -46.56 44.15 -17.98
C ASP A 184 -45.73 43.41 -16.92
N ASP A 185 -45.29 42.18 -17.22
CA ASP A 185 -44.42 41.35 -16.39
C ASP A 185 -42.92 41.61 -16.63
N GLY A 186 -42.59 42.56 -17.51
CA GLY A 186 -41.22 42.93 -17.84
C GLY A 186 -40.57 42.06 -18.92
N ILE A 187 -41.30 41.10 -19.51
CA ILE A 187 -40.82 40.32 -20.65
C ILE A 187 -40.73 41.21 -21.89
N VAL A 188 -39.60 41.13 -22.58
CA VAL A 188 -39.32 41.91 -23.79
C VAL A 188 -39.47 41.01 -25.02
N ASN A 189 -40.52 41.22 -25.80
CA ASN A 189 -40.68 40.59 -27.11
C ASN A 189 -39.98 41.44 -28.17
N TYR A 190 -39.11 40.81 -28.96
CA TYR A 190 -38.39 41.47 -30.04
C TYR A 190 -38.75 40.86 -31.40
N HIS A 191 -38.96 41.73 -32.39
CA HIS A 191 -39.17 41.34 -33.79
C HIS A 191 -38.02 41.86 -34.65
N SER A 192 -37.24 40.94 -35.23
CA SER A 192 -36.13 41.27 -36.13
C SER A 192 -36.62 41.40 -37.57
N VAL A 193 -36.21 42.47 -38.26
CA VAL A 193 -36.40 42.61 -39.71
C VAL A 193 -35.04 42.35 -40.38
N ASP A 194 -35.02 41.48 -41.39
CA ASP A 194 -33.79 41.13 -42.10
C ASP A 194 -33.23 42.33 -42.91
N ASP A 195 -31.90 42.39 -43.02
CA ASP A 195 -31.11 43.32 -43.86
C ASP A 195 -31.08 44.82 -43.49
N LYS A 196 -31.37 45.22 -42.25
CA LYS A 196 -31.14 46.60 -41.79
C LYS A 196 -30.39 46.69 -40.47
N PHE A 197 -29.53 47.70 -40.34
CA PHE A 197 -28.94 48.09 -39.04
C PHE A 197 -30.07 48.47 -38.07
N ASN A 198 -30.33 47.58 -37.12
CA ASN A 198 -31.28 47.82 -36.04
C ASN A 198 -30.71 48.89 -35.10
N LYS A 199 -31.57 49.79 -34.62
CA LYS A 199 -31.17 50.82 -33.66
C LYS A 199 -31.12 50.24 -32.25
N LEU A 200 -30.17 50.74 -31.46
CA LEU A 200 -30.14 50.51 -30.01
C LEU A 200 -31.47 50.94 -29.39
N ILE A 201 -32.08 50.04 -28.61
CA ILE A 201 -33.24 50.35 -27.77
C ILE A 201 -32.78 50.33 -26.32
N GLY A 202 -33.13 51.39 -25.57
CA GLY A 202 -32.72 51.59 -24.19
C GLY A 202 -33.88 51.42 -23.21
N PHE A 203 -33.68 50.66 -22.13
CA PHE A 203 -34.63 50.58 -21.01
C PHE A 203 -34.05 51.21 -19.75
N TYR A 204 -34.91 51.82 -18.94
CA TYR A 204 -34.60 52.31 -17.61
C TYR A 204 -35.34 51.48 -16.58
N ALA A 205 -34.61 51.02 -15.57
CA ALA A 205 -35.17 50.29 -14.45
C ALA A 205 -35.92 51.23 -13.49
N GLN A 206 -37.00 50.73 -12.89
CA GLN A 206 -37.82 51.42 -11.89
C GLN A 206 -36.98 51.87 -10.70
N ASN A 207 -36.20 50.95 -10.18
CA ASN A 207 -35.21 51.23 -9.16
C ASN A 207 -33.88 51.42 -9.87
N SER A 208 -33.65 52.63 -10.37
CA SER A 208 -32.34 53.01 -10.92
C SER A 208 -31.32 53.02 -9.79
N PHE A 209 -30.19 52.35 -10.00
CA PHE A 209 -29.12 52.32 -9.01
C PHE A 209 -28.41 53.66 -8.99
N THR A 210 -28.33 54.29 -7.82
CA THR A 210 -27.49 55.47 -7.59
C THR A 210 -26.23 55.04 -6.85
N LYS A 211 -25.11 55.73 -7.10
CA LYS A 211 -23.86 55.51 -6.36
C LYS A 211 -24.06 55.59 -4.83
N ALA A 212 -24.99 56.43 -4.39
CA ALA A 212 -25.35 56.58 -2.98
C ALA A 212 -26.07 55.36 -2.38
N ALA A 213 -26.74 54.54 -3.20
CA ALA A 213 -27.28 53.25 -2.79
C ALA A 213 -26.20 52.17 -2.62
N GLY A 214 -24.99 52.40 -3.17
CA GLY A 214 -23.81 51.61 -2.88
C GLY A 214 -23.25 51.98 -1.51
N PHE A 215 -23.38 51.09 -0.54
CA PHE A 215 -22.75 51.28 0.78
C PHE A 215 -21.23 51.44 0.61
N CYS A 216 -20.64 52.31 1.43
CA CYS A 216 -19.37 53.04 1.24
C CYS A 216 -18.10 52.31 0.82
N CYS A 217 -18.12 50.99 0.69
CA CYS A 217 -16.89 50.23 0.90
C CYS A 217 -16.86 48.78 0.37
N HIS A 218 -17.96 48.09 0.02
CA HIS A 218 -17.89 46.61 -0.22
C HIS A 218 -18.81 45.96 -1.28
N TYR A 219 -19.47 46.69 -2.19
CA TYR A 219 -20.28 46.06 -3.25
C TYR A 219 -19.60 46.22 -4.62
N SER A 220 -19.18 45.11 -5.25
CA SER A 220 -18.38 45.14 -6.48
C SER A 220 -18.96 44.37 -7.66
N LEU A 221 -20.16 43.77 -7.56
CA LEU A 221 -20.77 43.10 -8.71
C LEU A 221 -22.28 43.30 -8.72
N PHE A 222 -22.78 43.93 -9.79
CA PHE A 222 -24.20 44.03 -10.09
C PHE A 222 -24.51 43.10 -11.26
N TYR A 223 -25.60 42.36 -11.14
CA TYR A 223 -26.12 41.53 -12.23
C TYR A 223 -27.58 41.91 -12.45
N PHE A 224 -27.97 42.08 -13.71
CA PHE A 224 -29.35 42.26 -14.12
C PHE A 224 -29.78 41.02 -14.89
N GLU A 225 -30.97 40.54 -14.59
CA GLU A 225 -31.61 39.47 -15.36
C GLU A 225 -32.73 40.09 -16.19
N ILE A 226 -32.72 39.85 -17.50
CA ILE A 226 -33.77 40.29 -18.42
C ILE A 226 -34.21 39.08 -19.22
N THR A 227 -35.50 38.79 -19.19
CA THR A 227 -36.11 37.74 -20.00
C THR A 227 -36.56 38.33 -21.34
N MET A 228 -36.03 37.79 -22.45
CA MET A 228 -36.41 38.18 -23.80
C MET A 228 -37.02 37.01 -24.54
N LEU A 229 -38.05 37.27 -25.34
CA LEU A 229 -38.70 36.30 -26.23
C LEU A 229 -38.62 36.81 -27.67
N GLU A 230 -38.20 35.97 -28.60
CA GLU A 230 -38.22 36.31 -30.02
C GLU A 230 -39.60 35.96 -30.61
N ASP A 231 -40.24 36.93 -31.28
CA ASP A 231 -41.49 36.68 -32.01
C ASP A 231 -41.15 35.96 -33.33
N VAL A 232 -41.10 34.63 -33.28
CA VAL A 232 -40.87 33.76 -34.43
C VAL A 232 -42.10 33.76 -35.33
N LYS A 233 -42.22 34.74 -36.22
CA LYS A 233 -43.29 34.73 -37.23
C LYS A 233 -42.87 34.49 -38.68
N ASP A 234 -41.60 34.60 -39.08
CA ASP A 234 -41.23 34.38 -40.51
C ASP A 234 -39.81 33.83 -40.77
N LYS A 235 -39.22 33.04 -39.85
CA LYS A 235 -37.90 32.41 -40.07
C LYS A 235 -37.94 30.88 -40.10
N LEU A 236 -38.71 30.34 -41.03
CA LEU A 236 -38.45 29.02 -41.58
C LEU A 236 -37.88 29.25 -42.98
N GLU A 237 -36.55 29.37 -43.12
CA GLU A 237 -35.79 28.89 -44.30
C GLU A 237 -34.30 29.30 -44.41
N LYS A 238 -33.71 30.11 -43.52
CA LYS A 238 -32.26 30.37 -43.58
C LYS A 238 -31.58 30.22 -42.21
N GLY A 239 -30.65 29.26 -42.14
CA GLY A 239 -29.89 28.89 -40.97
C GLY A 239 -28.76 29.87 -40.63
N ASP A 240 -29.12 31.13 -40.39
CA ASP A 240 -28.19 32.12 -39.86
C ASP A 240 -28.47 32.31 -38.36
N ASN A 241 -27.47 32.01 -37.52
CA ASN A 241 -27.52 32.28 -36.08
C ASN A 241 -27.52 33.80 -35.85
N LEU A 242 -28.61 34.31 -35.27
CA LEU A 242 -28.72 35.70 -34.85
C LEU A 242 -28.12 35.87 -33.44
N ASP A 243 -26.98 36.55 -33.32
CA ASP A 243 -26.39 36.92 -32.03
C ASP A 243 -26.96 38.27 -31.54
N LEU A 244 -27.83 38.24 -30.53
CA LEU A 244 -28.22 39.44 -29.78
C LEU A 244 -27.14 39.79 -28.74
N THR A 245 -26.55 40.97 -28.84
CA THR A 245 -25.64 41.50 -27.80
C THR A 245 -26.41 42.44 -26.89
N VAL A 246 -26.41 42.17 -25.59
CA VAL A 246 -26.96 43.07 -24.57
C VAL A 246 -25.79 43.84 -23.95
N GLU A 247 -25.72 45.13 -24.21
CA GLU A 247 -24.68 46.01 -23.68
C GLU A 247 -25.24 46.89 -22.55
N LEU A 248 -24.56 46.86 -21.41
CA LEU A 248 -24.87 47.75 -20.28
C LEU A 248 -24.00 49.00 -20.39
N PHE A 249 -24.61 50.16 -20.68
CA PHE A 249 -23.86 51.42 -20.73
C PHE A 249 -24.05 52.24 -19.46
N SER A 250 -23.04 53.05 -19.12
CA SER A 250 -23.17 54.21 -18.24
C SER A 250 -22.98 55.48 -19.08
N PHE A 251 -23.74 56.55 -18.82
CA PHE A 251 -23.73 57.76 -19.67
C PHE A 251 -22.37 58.48 -19.73
N GLU A 252 -21.47 58.22 -18.78
CA GLU A 252 -20.11 58.77 -18.77
C GLU A 252 -19.20 58.20 -19.86
N SER A 253 -19.57 57.06 -20.45
CA SER A 253 -18.73 56.36 -21.42
C SER A 253 -18.68 57.02 -22.81
N TYR A 254 -19.52 58.03 -23.08
CA TYR A 254 -19.59 58.69 -24.39
C TYR A 254 -18.77 60.00 -24.51
N ARG A 255 -18.16 60.47 -23.42
CA ARG A 255 -17.22 61.61 -23.45
C ARG A 255 -15.90 61.21 -22.81
N LYS A 256 -14.86 61.10 -23.66
CA LYS A 256 -13.42 61.21 -23.34
C LYS A 256 -13.00 60.81 -21.90
N SER A 257 -12.31 59.68 -21.82
CA SER A 257 -11.09 59.48 -21.00
C SER A 257 -11.06 60.13 -19.59
N ARG A 258 -11.16 59.26 -18.58
CA ARG A 258 -10.93 59.44 -17.13
C ARG A 258 -12.10 60.02 -16.32
N ALA A 259 -12.27 59.39 -15.15
CA ALA A 259 -13.01 59.79 -13.94
C ALA A 259 -14.38 59.13 -13.69
N HIS A 260 -14.60 58.88 -12.40
CA HIS A 260 -15.80 59.10 -11.57
C HIS A 260 -17.22 58.88 -12.14
N SER A 261 -18.11 58.33 -11.27
CA SER A 261 -19.57 58.60 -11.06
C SER A 261 -20.68 58.03 -11.98
N VAL A 262 -21.00 56.74 -11.87
CA VAL A 262 -22.20 56.18 -12.53
C VAL A 262 -23.51 56.81 -12.03
N GLU A 263 -24.18 57.59 -12.88
CA GLU A 263 -25.50 58.19 -12.62
C GLU A 263 -26.68 57.46 -13.29
N LYS A 264 -26.46 56.66 -14.34
CA LYS A 264 -27.54 55.96 -15.08
C LYS A 264 -27.03 54.68 -15.72
N VAL A 265 -27.79 53.59 -15.62
CA VAL A 265 -27.53 52.31 -16.31
C VAL A 265 -28.47 52.22 -17.52
N TYR A 266 -27.90 51.98 -18.69
CA TYR A 266 -28.60 51.76 -19.95
C TYR A 266 -28.48 50.29 -20.29
N VAL A 267 -29.57 49.66 -20.72
CA VAL A 267 -29.50 48.38 -21.42
C VAL A 267 -29.70 48.71 -22.90
N GLY A 268 -28.64 48.70 -23.70
CA GLY A 268 -28.71 48.90 -25.15
C GLY A 268 -28.35 47.60 -25.86
N GLY A 269 -29.20 47.15 -26.79
CA GLY A 269 -28.89 45.96 -27.60
C GLY A 269 -28.29 46.31 -28.95
N THR A 270 -27.07 45.85 -29.25
CA THR A 270 -26.45 45.89 -30.59
C THR A 270 -26.30 44.47 -31.13
N ILE A 271 -26.33 44.27 -32.45
CA ILE A 271 -26.00 42.97 -33.07
C ILE A 271 -24.64 43.15 -33.74
N GLN A 272 -23.55 42.78 -33.06
CA GLN A 272 -22.23 42.56 -33.68
C GLN A 272 -21.37 41.54 -32.90
N ASN A 273 -20.72 40.67 -33.67
CA ASN A 273 -19.79 39.62 -33.26
C ASN A 273 -18.75 40.08 -32.22
N SER A 274 -18.94 39.73 -30.95
CA SER A 274 -17.84 39.32 -30.04
C SER A 274 -18.37 38.76 -28.72
N THR A 275 -17.65 37.77 -28.21
CA THR A 275 -17.98 36.85 -27.12
C THR A 275 -17.98 37.51 -25.73
N GLN A 276 -19.09 37.50 -24.99
CA GLN A 276 -19.13 37.46 -23.51
C GLN A 276 -20.37 36.70 -22.98
N PHE A 277 -20.17 36.05 -21.84
CA PHE A 277 -20.98 34.94 -21.31
C PHE A 277 -22.37 35.35 -20.79
N ILE A 278 -23.41 34.66 -21.28
CA ILE A 278 -24.73 34.61 -20.65
C ILE A 278 -25.00 33.14 -20.29
N ARG A 279 -25.23 32.86 -19.01
CA ARG A 279 -25.69 31.54 -18.57
C ARG A 279 -27.19 31.49 -18.72
N LEU A 280 -27.67 30.84 -19.77
CA LEU A 280 -29.05 30.40 -19.88
C LEU A 280 -29.25 29.19 -18.95
N LYS A 281 -30.23 29.24 -18.05
CA LYS A 281 -30.80 28.04 -17.44
C LYS A 281 -31.94 27.56 -18.33
N THR A 282 -31.86 26.32 -18.77
CA THR A 282 -33.02 25.50 -19.15
C THR A 282 -33.78 25.09 -17.89
#